data_AF-A0A7S2J650-F1
#
_entry.id   AF-A0A7S2J650-F1
#
_cell.length_a   1.000
_cell.length_b   1.000
_cell.length_c   1.000
_cell.angle_alpha   90.00
_cell.angle_beta   90.00
_cell.angle_gamma   90.00
#
_symmetry.space_group_name_H-M   'P 1'
#
loop_
_entity.id
_entity.type
_entity.pdbx_description
1 polymer ?
#
loop_
_entity_poly.entity_id
_entity_poly.type
_entity_poly.pdbx_seq_one_letter_code
_entity_poly.pdbx_strand_id
1 'polypeptide(L)'
;SVSQAEEQPRSLVARKSLKSCYKLYFKCGPFIYKDRHRRNIRNRAYNIFMKNKFKKAMRVILRYTAELEYGDTKPESKEQVMSEVKDGMDRAFLAIDEAAVQGVVNPLQAADLKDRLTLGLLKAMVKKKLMKRPKDPFVPAFKSIGYEMPVYKRTRDPRPWQLPGWKSAWMLYREYRRWKEQKETA
;
A
#
# COMPACT_ATOMS: atom_id res chain seq x y z
N SER A 1 -35.43 -34.43 24.62
CA SER A 1 -34.06 -33.93 24.47
C SER A 1 -34.00 -33.01 23.25
N VAL A 2 -33.67 -31.74 23.51
CA VAL A 2 -33.00 -30.77 22.62
C VAL A 2 -33.76 -30.28 21.35
N SER A 3 -34.54 -29.22 21.60
CA SER A 3 -34.68 -27.97 20.82
C SER A 3 -34.86 -28.04 19.30
N GLN A 4 -36.09 -27.75 18.87
CA GLN A 4 -36.37 -27.06 17.62
C GLN A 4 -35.68 -25.68 17.65
N ALA A 5 -34.60 -25.51 16.89
CA ALA A 5 -34.03 -24.20 16.65
C ALA A 5 -34.81 -23.54 15.51
N GLU A 6 -35.61 -22.53 15.87
CA GLU A 6 -36.30 -21.65 14.94
C GLU A 6 -35.30 -21.02 13.94
N GLU A 7 -35.38 -21.39 12.66
CA GLU A 7 -34.70 -20.66 11.61
C GLU A 7 -35.37 -19.30 11.43
N GLN A 8 -34.81 -18.26 12.05
CA GLN A 8 -35.25 -16.89 11.79
C GLN A 8 -35.13 -16.57 10.29
N PRO A 9 -36.17 -15.99 9.66
CA PRO A 9 -36.10 -15.61 8.26
C PRO A 9 -35.06 -14.49 8.10
N ARG A 10 -33.90 -14.84 7.54
CA ARG A 10 -32.84 -13.87 7.20
C ARG A 10 -33.46 -12.69 6.46
N SER A 11 -33.35 -11.50 7.06
CA SER A 11 -34.02 -10.28 6.58
C SER A 11 -33.83 -10.08 5.07
N LEU A 12 -34.90 -9.64 4.39
CA LEU A 12 -34.90 -9.34 2.94
C LEU A 12 -33.75 -8.38 2.55
N VAL A 13 -33.31 -7.54 3.49
CA VAL A 13 -32.17 -6.63 3.36
C VAL A 13 -30.84 -7.38 3.30
N ALA A 14 -30.64 -8.43 4.12
CA ALA A 14 -29.48 -9.33 4.03
C ALA A 14 -29.47 -10.10 2.70
N ARG A 15 -30.63 -10.56 2.21
CA ARG A 15 -30.74 -11.21 0.88
C ARG A 15 -30.45 -10.26 -0.29
N LYS A 16 -30.75 -8.95 -0.17
CA LYS A 16 -30.41 -7.92 -1.18
C LYS A 16 -28.93 -7.47 -1.10
N SER A 17 -28.34 -7.38 0.08
CA SER A 17 -26.96 -6.88 0.27
C SER A 17 -25.87 -7.89 -0.11
N LEU A 18 -26.15 -9.19 -0.03
CA LEU A 18 -25.25 -10.27 -0.47
C LEU A 18 -24.91 -10.24 -1.98
N LYS A 19 -25.60 -9.40 -2.77
CA LYS A 19 -25.46 -9.37 -4.23
C LYS A 19 -24.62 -8.20 -4.77
N SER A 20 -24.21 -7.20 -3.98
CA SER A 20 -23.60 -5.98 -4.56
C SER A 20 -22.19 -6.21 -5.12
N CYS A 21 -21.37 -7.00 -4.43
CA CYS A 21 -19.96 -7.22 -4.79
C CYS A 21 -19.74 -8.50 -5.61
N TYR A 22 -20.69 -9.45 -5.54
CA TYR A 22 -20.78 -10.58 -6.48
C TYR A 22 -21.19 -10.13 -7.90
N LYS A 23 -21.96 -9.03 -8.01
CA LYS A 23 -22.44 -8.48 -9.28
C LYS A 23 -21.42 -7.58 -10.00
N LEU A 24 -20.52 -6.91 -9.26
CA LEU A 24 -19.66 -5.87 -9.84
C LEU A 24 -18.53 -6.37 -10.77
N TYR A 25 -18.06 -7.61 -10.62
CA TYR A 25 -16.93 -8.12 -11.44
C TYR A 25 -17.22 -9.38 -12.26
N PHE A 26 -18.34 -10.09 -12.01
CA PHE A 26 -18.57 -11.41 -12.59
C PHE A 26 -19.99 -11.64 -13.15
N LYS A 27 -20.79 -10.57 -13.33
CA LYS A 27 -22.17 -10.65 -13.86
C LYS A 27 -22.43 -9.70 -15.05
N CYS A 28 -21.42 -9.44 -15.87
CA CYS A 28 -21.63 -8.79 -17.16
C CYS A 28 -21.82 -9.88 -18.23
N GLY A 29 -23.07 -10.33 -18.42
CA GLY A 29 -23.47 -11.21 -19.53
C GLY A 29 -23.70 -12.69 -19.20
N PRO A 30 -24.05 -13.52 -20.20
CA PRO A 30 -24.40 -14.94 -20.04
C PRO A 30 -23.22 -15.85 -19.64
N PHE A 31 -22.00 -15.29 -19.56
CA PHE A 31 -20.79 -16.05 -19.31
C PHE A 31 -20.40 -16.03 -17.84
N ILE A 32 -20.63 -17.16 -17.16
CA ILE A 32 -20.09 -17.41 -15.83
C ILE A 32 -18.59 -17.68 -15.97
N TYR A 33 -17.75 -16.79 -15.44
CA TYR A 33 -16.30 -16.98 -15.45
C TYR A 33 -15.89 -18.26 -14.71
N LYS A 34 -15.05 -19.09 -15.36
CA LYS A 34 -14.39 -20.25 -14.73
C LYS A 34 -13.56 -19.81 -13.51
N ASP A 35 -13.41 -20.68 -12.51
CA ASP A 35 -12.73 -20.35 -11.24
C ASP A 35 -11.31 -19.81 -11.38
N ARG A 36 -10.54 -20.39 -12.31
CA ARG A 36 -9.19 -19.88 -12.62
C ARG A 36 -9.23 -18.41 -13.07
N HIS A 37 -10.21 -18.05 -13.89
CA HIS A 37 -10.36 -16.68 -14.37
C HIS A 37 -10.80 -15.73 -13.25
N ARG A 38 -11.72 -16.18 -12.37
CA ARG A 38 -12.12 -15.42 -11.18
C ARG A 38 -10.94 -15.12 -10.26
N ARG A 39 -10.08 -16.11 -10.01
CA ARG A 39 -8.84 -15.96 -9.23
C ARG A 39 -7.89 -14.96 -9.87
N ASN A 40 -7.72 -15.00 -11.19
CA ASN A 40 -6.84 -14.08 -11.93
C ASN A 40 -7.33 -12.63 -11.85
N ILE A 41 -8.63 -12.38 -12.05
CA ILE A 41 -9.21 -11.04 -11.94
C ILE A 41 -9.00 -10.47 -10.53
N ARG A 42 -9.23 -11.27 -9.49
CA ARG A 42 -9.04 -10.85 -8.09
C ARG A 42 -7.58 -10.54 -7.78
N ASN A 43 -6.65 -11.41 -8.20
CA ASN A 43 -5.21 -11.17 -8.07
C ASN A 43 -4.78 -9.89 -8.79
N ARG A 44 -5.28 -9.66 -10.01
CA ARG A 44 -4.99 -8.45 -10.78
C ARG A 44 -5.50 -7.19 -10.07
N ALA A 45 -6.74 -7.21 -9.57
CA ALA A 45 -7.33 -6.08 -8.87
C ALA A 45 -6.53 -5.68 -7.63
N TYR A 46 -6.07 -6.64 -6.84
CA TYR A 46 -5.22 -6.37 -5.69
C TYR A 46 -3.83 -5.89 -6.04
N ASN A 47 -3.21 -6.49 -7.06
CA ASN A 47 -1.92 -6.00 -7.53
C ASN A 47 -2.03 -4.53 -7.97
N ILE A 48 -3.13 -4.14 -8.63
CA ILE A 48 -3.43 -2.74 -8.99
C ILE A 48 -3.60 -1.89 -7.73
N PHE A 49 -4.39 -2.34 -6.75
CA PHE A 49 -4.59 -1.63 -5.49
C PHE A 49 -3.26 -1.36 -4.76
N MET A 50 -2.45 -2.39 -4.55
CA MET A 50 -1.15 -2.28 -3.88
C MET A 50 -0.19 -1.38 -4.66
N LYS A 51 -0.16 -1.50 -6.00
CA LYS A 51 0.62 -0.61 -6.86
C LYS A 51 0.19 0.85 -6.74
N ASN A 52 -1.11 1.11 -6.71
CA ASN A 52 -1.64 2.45 -6.54
C ASN A 52 -1.36 3.01 -5.15
N LYS A 53 -1.39 2.17 -4.10
CA LYS A 53 -1.08 2.55 -2.72
C LYS A 53 0.32 3.15 -2.62
N PHE A 54 1.36 2.42 -3.01
CA PHE A 54 2.72 2.95 -2.93
C PHE A 54 2.97 4.06 -3.94
N LYS A 55 2.43 4.00 -5.18
CA LYS A 55 2.59 5.08 -6.17
C LYS A 55 2.01 6.42 -5.69
N LYS A 56 0.88 6.39 -4.97
CA LYS A 56 0.31 7.60 -4.36
C LYS A 56 1.23 8.16 -3.28
N ALA A 57 1.76 7.32 -2.40
CA ALA A 57 2.71 7.76 -1.37
C ALA A 57 3.98 8.35 -2.01
N MET A 58 4.57 7.65 -2.99
CA MET A 58 5.74 8.16 -3.74
C MET A 58 5.46 9.49 -4.43
N ARG A 59 4.27 9.67 -5.01
CA ARG A 59 3.92 10.91 -5.74
C ARG A 59 3.99 12.15 -4.85
N VAL A 60 3.61 12.03 -3.57
CA VAL A 60 3.69 13.15 -2.62
C VAL A 60 5.15 13.61 -2.48
N ILE A 61 6.07 12.65 -2.29
CA ILE A 61 7.50 12.93 -2.17
C ILE A 61 8.08 13.47 -3.47
N LEU A 62 7.75 12.85 -4.61
CA LEU A 62 8.26 13.30 -5.91
C LEU A 62 7.81 14.71 -6.27
N ARG A 63 6.58 15.10 -5.87
CA ARG A 63 6.09 16.47 -6.02
C ARG A 63 6.88 17.42 -5.16
N TYR A 64 7.09 17.08 -3.88
CA TYR A 64 7.91 17.89 -2.99
C TYR A 64 9.35 18.03 -3.52
N THR A 65 9.97 16.94 -4.00
CA THR A 65 11.33 17.02 -4.55
C THR A 65 11.39 17.89 -5.80
N ALA A 66 10.35 17.87 -6.65
CA ALA A 66 10.29 18.72 -7.83
C ALA A 66 10.11 20.20 -7.44
N GLU A 67 9.26 20.48 -6.46
CA GLU A 67 9.06 21.81 -5.88
C GLU A 67 10.36 22.34 -5.25
N LEU A 68 11.08 21.48 -4.53
CA LEU A 68 12.39 21.80 -3.99
C LEU A 68 13.43 22.02 -5.09
N GLU A 69 13.34 21.33 -6.23
CA GLU A 69 14.34 21.44 -7.29
C GLU A 69 14.12 22.66 -8.22
N TYR A 70 12.86 22.97 -8.52
CA TYR A 70 12.48 23.96 -9.54
C TYR A 70 11.55 25.06 -9.04
N GLY A 71 10.92 24.88 -7.88
CA GLY A 71 10.00 25.85 -7.31
C GLY A 71 10.70 26.93 -6.48
N ASP A 72 9.88 27.82 -5.94
CA ASP A 72 10.30 28.99 -5.18
C ASP A 72 10.60 28.67 -3.70
N THR A 73 10.30 27.44 -3.28
CA THR A 73 10.58 26.98 -1.92
C THR A 73 12.10 27.08 -1.65
N LYS A 74 12.44 27.79 -0.57
CA LYS A 74 13.82 28.04 -0.11
C LYS A 74 13.92 27.61 1.35
N PRO A 75 14.06 26.31 1.63
CA PRO A 75 14.37 25.86 2.98
C PRO A 75 15.75 26.39 3.38
N GLU A 76 15.91 26.73 4.65
CA GLU A 76 17.13 27.32 5.19
C GLU A 76 18.19 26.26 5.49
N SER A 77 17.75 25.04 5.81
CA SER A 77 18.64 23.96 6.20
C SER A 77 18.21 22.59 5.68
N LYS A 78 19.15 21.65 5.71
CA LYS A 78 18.88 20.24 5.43
C LYS A 78 17.90 19.64 6.43
N GLU A 79 18.01 20.02 7.71
CA GLU A 79 17.14 19.50 8.78
C GLU A 79 15.68 19.90 8.54
N GLN A 80 15.43 21.13 8.05
CA GLN A 80 14.09 21.60 7.72
C GLN A 80 13.45 20.76 6.60
N VAL A 81 14.20 20.47 5.53
CA VAL A 81 13.69 19.60 4.46
C VAL A 81 13.36 18.21 4.97
N MET A 82 14.24 17.66 5.82
CA MET A 82 14.02 16.33 6.37
C MET A 82 12.85 16.27 7.34
N SER A 83 12.62 17.31 8.16
CA SER A 83 11.47 17.34 9.07
C SER A 83 10.14 17.35 8.31
N GLU A 84 10.07 18.04 7.17
CA GLU A 84 8.86 18.09 6.33
C GLU A 84 8.60 16.79 5.56
N VAL A 85 9.66 16.12 5.11
CA VAL A 85 9.56 14.99 4.18
C VAL A 85 9.59 13.62 4.86
N LYS A 86 10.19 13.51 6.06
CA LYS A 86 10.46 12.24 6.75
C LYS A 86 9.22 11.35 6.86
N ASP A 87 8.12 11.88 7.40
CA ASP A 87 6.88 11.11 7.58
C ASP A 87 6.32 10.59 6.24
N GLY A 88 6.43 11.40 5.20
CA GLY A 88 6.00 11.00 3.86
C GLY A 88 6.90 9.92 3.26
N MET A 89 8.21 10.02 3.48
CA MET A 89 9.18 9.00 3.06
C MET A 89 8.95 7.69 3.81
N ASP A 90 8.74 7.74 5.12
CA ASP A 90 8.49 6.55 5.94
C ASP A 90 7.26 5.81 5.45
N ARG A 91 6.17 6.54 5.19
CA ARG A 91 4.94 5.96 4.62
C ARG A 91 5.17 5.37 3.23
N ALA A 92 5.96 6.02 2.38
CA ALA A 92 6.27 5.50 1.06
C ALA A 92 7.11 4.22 1.14
N PHE A 93 8.11 4.18 2.00
CA PHE A 93 9.01 3.03 2.15
C PHE A 93 8.29 1.83 2.74
N LEU A 94 7.48 2.04 3.79
CA LEU A 94 6.63 1.01 4.36
C LEU A 94 5.62 0.47 3.33
N ALA A 95 5.03 1.32 2.49
CA ALA A 95 4.09 0.88 1.45
C ALA A 95 4.77 0.09 0.32
N ILE A 96 6.02 0.43 -0.02
CA ILE A 96 6.84 -0.32 -1.00
C ILE A 96 7.18 -1.70 -0.43
N ASP A 97 7.64 -1.77 0.82
CA ASP A 97 7.99 -3.04 1.47
C ASP A 97 6.78 -3.93 1.67
N GLU A 98 5.64 -3.36 2.07
CA GLU A 98 4.38 -4.09 2.13
C GLU A 98 4.04 -4.71 0.78
N ALA A 99 4.20 -3.97 -0.33
CA ALA A 99 3.94 -4.51 -1.66
C ALA A 99 4.93 -5.62 -2.07
N ALA A 100 6.18 -5.56 -1.60
CA ALA A 100 7.18 -6.59 -1.81
C ALA A 100 6.87 -7.87 -1.01
N VAL A 101 6.58 -7.73 0.30
CA VAL A 101 6.19 -8.84 1.19
C VAL A 101 4.93 -9.54 0.69
N GLN A 102 3.97 -8.79 0.15
CA GLN A 102 2.73 -9.32 -0.42
C GLN A 102 2.91 -10.01 -1.80
N GLY A 103 4.12 -9.98 -2.35
CA GLY A 103 4.46 -10.56 -3.65
C GLY A 103 3.80 -9.84 -4.82
N VAL A 104 3.62 -8.52 -4.71
CA VAL A 104 3.12 -7.67 -5.81
C VAL A 104 4.27 -7.04 -6.60
N VAL A 105 5.38 -6.76 -5.92
CA VAL A 105 6.60 -6.17 -6.46
C VAL A 105 7.77 -7.08 -6.08
N ASN A 106 8.76 -7.20 -6.97
CA ASN A 106 9.97 -7.97 -6.65
C ASN A 106 10.85 -7.20 -5.64
N PRO A 107 11.57 -7.88 -4.74
CA PRO A 107 12.44 -7.21 -3.76
C PRO A 107 13.46 -6.25 -4.39
N LEU A 108 14.06 -6.62 -5.53
CA LEU A 108 14.99 -5.75 -6.27
C LEU A 108 14.30 -4.49 -6.80
N GLN A 109 13.09 -4.64 -7.37
CA GLN A 109 12.30 -3.50 -7.83
C GLN A 109 11.90 -2.58 -6.67
N ALA A 110 11.64 -3.15 -5.49
CA ALA A 110 11.36 -2.38 -4.29
C ALA A 110 12.58 -1.55 -3.84
N ALA A 111 13.78 -2.12 -3.90
CA ALA A 111 15.03 -1.40 -3.65
C ALA A 111 15.23 -0.25 -4.65
N ASP A 112 15.08 -0.50 -5.96
CA ASP A 112 15.20 0.52 -7.00
C ASP A 112 14.22 1.70 -6.80
N LEU A 113 13.00 1.41 -6.35
CA LEU A 113 11.98 2.44 -6.07
C LEU A 113 12.36 3.31 -4.87
N LYS A 114 12.96 2.72 -3.83
CA LYS A 114 13.46 3.46 -2.64
C LYS A 114 14.68 4.31 -3.00
N ASP A 115 15.59 3.76 -3.79
CA ASP A 115 16.78 4.48 -4.25
C ASP A 115 16.40 5.65 -5.15
N ARG A 116 15.43 5.48 -6.03
CA ARG A 116 14.91 6.58 -6.86
C ARG A 116 14.40 7.76 -6.01
N LEU A 117 13.70 7.51 -4.91
CA LEU A 117 13.20 8.57 -4.03
C LEU A 117 14.34 9.30 -3.31
N THR A 118 15.27 8.56 -2.72
CA THR A 118 16.40 9.15 -1.99
C THR A 118 17.36 9.87 -2.91
N LEU A 119 17.63 9.34 -4.11
CA LEU A 119 18.44 10.02 -5.13
C LEU A 119 17.78 11.31 -5.63
N GLY A 120 16.46 11.31 -5.83
CA GLY A 120 15.72 12.52 -6.23
C GLY A 120 15.86 13.62 -5.19
N LEU A 121 15.68 13.28 -3.90
CA LEU A 121 15.83 14.24 -2.81
C LEU A 121 17.27 14.75 -2.67
N LEU A 122 18.26 13.85 -2.75
CA LEU A 122 19.68 14.22 -2.71
C LEU A 122 20.04 15.23 -3.81
N LYS A 123 19.60 14.97 -5.05
CA LYS A 123 19.85 15.86 -6.19
C LYS A 123 19.24 17.24 -5.97
N ALA A 124 17.98 17.30 -5.50
CA ALA A 124 17.31 18.55 -5.20
C ALA A 124 18.04 19.36 -4.10
N MET A 125 18.45 18.70 -3.01
CA MET A 125 19.21 19.34 -1.92
C MET A 125 20.57 19.87 -2.38
N VAL A 126 21.29 19.13 -3.22
CA VAL A 126 22.59 19.57 -3.78
C VAL A 126 22.38 20.79 -4.68
N LYS A 127 21.34 20.81 -5.50
CA LYS A 127 21.04 21.93 -6.40
C LYS A 127 20.70 23.21 -5.64
N LYS A 128 19.94 23.11 -4.54
CA LYS A 128 19.64 24.23 -3.64
C LYS A 128 20.79 24.57 -2.68
N LYS A 129 21.98 23.95 -2.84
CA LYS A 129 23.18 24.18 -2.03
C LYS A 129 23.02 23.87 -0.53
N LEU A 130 22.03 23.07 -0.16
CA LEU A 130 21.80 22.63 1.23
C LEU A 130 22.82 21.57 1.66
N MET A 131 23.38 20.85 0.69
CA MET A 131 24.43 19.85 0.91
C MET A 131 25.44 19.88 -0.23
N LYS A 132 26.68 19.50 0.08
CA LYS A 132 27.71 19.22 -0.94
C LYS A 132 27.44 17.86 -1.58
N ARG A 133 27.78 17.73 -2.86
CA ARG A 133 27.74 16.45 -3.56
C ARG A 133 28.65 15.44 -2.82
N PRO A 134 28.18 14.20 -2.57
CA PRO A 134 29.03 13.17 -1.98
C PRO A 134 30.28 12.95 -2.84
N LYS A 135 31.44 12.76 -2.20
CA LYS A 135 32.70 12.46 -2.89
C LYS A 135 32.69 11.07 -3.51
N ASP A 136 32.12 10.11 -2.79
CA ASP A 136 32.01 8.72 -3.21
C ASP A 136 30.64 8.46 -3.89
N PRO A 137 30.61 8.06 -5.16
CA PRO A 137 29.37 7.76 -5.88
C PRO A 137 28.70 6.44 -5.47
N PHE A 138 29.40 5.55 -4.78
CA PHE A 138 28.87 4.24 -4.38
C PHE A 138 28.14 4.27 -3.04
N VAL A 139 28.24 5.38 -2.29
CA VAL A 139 27.49 5.56 -1.05
C VAL A 139 26.01 5.73 -1.37
N PRO A 140 25.12 4.90 -0.80
CA PRO A 140 23.68 5.05 -1.02
C PRO A 140 23.17 6.42 -0.57
N ALA A 141 22.27 7.01 -1.36
CA ALA A 141 21.80 8.36 -1.14
C ALA A 141 21.16 8.58 0.25
N PHE A 142 20.46 7.58 0.78
CA PHE A 142 19.86 7.66 2.12
C PHE A 142 20.92 7.88 3.22
N LYS A 143 22.12 7.28 3.09
CA LYS A 143 23.21 7.49 4.05
C LYS A 143 23.76 8.91 3.95
N SER A 144 23.94 9.42 2.74
CA SER A 144 24.40 10.81 2.53
C SER A 144 23.41 11.84 3.08
N ILE A 145 22.12 11.56 2.97
CA ILE A 145 21.05 12.39 3.54
C ILE A 145 20.96 12.23 5.07
N GLY A 146 21.56 11.18 5.66
CA GLY A 146 21.41 10.90 7.10
C GLY A 146 19.99 10.46 7.46
N TYR A 147 19.33 9.75 6.53
CA TYR A 147 17.98 9.21 6.73
C TYR A 147 18.07 7.73 7.12
N GLU A 148 17.37 7.35 8.17
CA GLU A 148 17.21 5.96 8.59
C GLU A 148 15.96 5.36 7.97
N MET A 149 16.12 4.29 7.18
CA MET A 149 14.97 3.64 6.55
C MET A 149 14.14 2.87 7.58
N PRO A 150 12.80 3.04 7.62
CA PRO A 150 11.97 2.24 8.49
C PRO A 150 11.95 0.78 8.04
N VAL A 151 11.88 -0.13 9.02
CA VAL A 151 11.79 -1.57 8.80
C VAL A 151 10.33 -2.00 8.81
N TYR A 152 9.87 -2.59 7.71
CA TYR A 152 8.56 -3.24 7.66
C TYR A 152 8.61 -4.60 8.38
N LYS A 153 7.93 -4.69 9.54
CA LYS A 153 7.98 -5.89 10.41
C LYS A 153 6.91 -6.95 10.12
N ARG A 154 5.89 -6.63 9.32
CA ARG A 154 4.76 -7.56 9.12
C ARG A 154 5.13 -8.61 8.08
N THR A 155 4.61 -9.81 8.29
CA THR A 155 4.70 -10.91 7.34
C THR A 155 3.64 -10.79 6.25
N ARG A 156 3.66 -11.72 5.30
CA ARG A 156 2.70 -11.77 4.21
C ARG A 156 1.31 -12.15 4.74
N ASP A 157 0.41 -11.18 4.75
CA ASP A 157 -1.00 -11.44 5.02
C ASP A 157 -1.63 -12.32 3.91
N PRO A 158 -2.59 -13.19 4.26
CA PRO A 158 -3.39 -13.89 3.25
C PRO A 158 -4.15 -12.85 2.42
N ARG A 159 -4.13 -13.03 1.10
CA ARG A 159 -4.86 -12.10 0.23
C ARG A 159 -6.35 -12.16 0.58
N PRO A 160 -7.07 -11.03 0.51
CA PRO A 160 -8.47 -10.98 0.95
C PRO A 160 -9.34 -12.13 0.40
N TRP A 161 -9.21 -12.50 -0.88
CA TRP A 161 -9.99 -13.59 -1.49
C TRP A 161 -9.36 -15.00 -1.43
N GLN A 162 -8.26 -15.18 -0.69
CA GLN A 162 -7.76 -16.51 -0.32
C GLN A 162 -8.55 -17.10 0.86
N LEU A 163 -9.29 -16.26 1.59
CA LEU A 163 -10.41 -16.68 2.44
C LEU A 163 -11.59 -17.07 1.54
N PRO A 164 -12.46 -18.02 1.97
CA PRO A 164 -13.31 -18.79 1.08
C PRO A 164 -14.08 -17.86 0.14
N GLY A 165 -13.93 -18.15 -1.17
CA GLY A 165 -14.11 -17.22 -2.28
C GLY A 165 -15.51 -16.65 -2.51
N TRP A 166 -16.38 -16.77 -1.51
CA TRP A 166 -17.71 -16.17 -1.42
C TRP A 166 -17.76 -14.83 -0.69
N LYS A 167 -16.69 -14.43 0.00
CA LYS A 167 -16.67 -13.15 0.72
C LYS A 167 -16.16 -12.01 -0.16
N SER A 168 -16.83 -10.87 -0.11
CA SER A 168 -16.39 -9.65 -0.79
C SER A 168 -15.28 -8.94 -0.03
N ALA A 169 -14.53 -8.06 -0.71
CA ALA A 169 -13.50 -7.24 -0.06
C ALA A 169 -14.03 -6.45 1.16
N TRP A 170 -15.29 -6.02 1.12
CA TRP A 170 -15.97 -5.34 2.23
C TRP A 170 -16.34 -6.29 3.39
N MET A 171 -16.73 -7.53 3.10
CA MET A 171 -17.00 -8.55 4.12
C MET A 171 -15.72 -8.94 4.85
N LEU A 172 -14.62 -9.07 4.10
CA LEU A 172 -13.30 -9.37 4.63
C LEU A 172 -12.75 -8.22 5.47
N TYR A 173 -12.98 -6.97 5.04
CA TYR A 173 -12.66 -5.78 5.83
C TYR A 173 -13.44 -5.73 7.16
N ARG A 174 -14.74 -6.07 7.13
CA ARG A 174 -15.57 -6.13 8.34
C ARG A 174 -15.14 -7.26 9.29
N GLU A 175 -14.80 -8.43 8.75
CA GLU A 175 -14.28 -9.55 9.53
C GLU A 175 -12.92 -9.22 10.16
N TYR A 176 -12.03 -8.57 9.40
CA TYR A 176 -10.77 -8.07 9.91
C TYR A 176 -10.97 -7.04 11.03
N ARG A 177 -11.88 -6.07 10.86
CA ARG A 177 -12.20 -5.11 11.93
C ARG A 177 -12.73 -5.80 13.18
N ARG A 178 -13.67 -6.74 13.05
CA ARG A 178 -14.20 -7.51 14.18
C ARG A 178 -13.13 -8.32 14.90
N TRP A 179 -12.26 -9.00 14.15
CA TRP A 179 -11.14 -9.73 14.74
C TRP A 179 -10.18 -8.80 15.49
N LYS A 180 -9.89 -7.61 14.93
CA LYS A 180 -9.01 -6.62 15.55
C LYS A 180 -9.61 -6.07 16.85
N GLU A 181 -10.90 -5.74 16.84
CA GLU A 181 -11.64 -5.30 18.03
C GLU A 181 -11.62 -6.39 19.12
N GLN A 182 -11.87 -7.65 18.77
CA GLN A 182 -11.81 -8.78 19.71
C GLN A 182 -10.42 -8.99 20.32
N LYS A 183 -9.36 -8.75 19.55
CA LYS A 183 -7.96 -8.81 19.99
C LYS A 183 -7.53 -7.64 20.86
N GLU A 184 -8.22 -6.49 20.76
CA GLU A 184 -7.95 -5.29 21.55
C GLU A 184 -8.76 -5.26 22.86
N THR A 185 -9.90 -5.96 22.90
CA THR A 185 -10.73 -6.14 24.10
C THR A 185 -10.36 -7.37 24.95
N ALA A 186 -9.49 -8.25 24.46
CA ALA A 186 -8.99 -9.43 25.18
C ALA A 186 -7.54 -9.23 25.60
#